data_AF-A0A7C3L1T6-F1
#
_entry.id   AF-A0A7C3L1T6-F1
#
_cell.length_a   1.000
_cell.length_b   1.000
_cell.length_c   1.000
_cell.angle_alpha   90.00
_cell.angle_beta   90.00
_cell.angle_gamma   90.00
#
_symmetry.space_group_name_H-M   'P 1'
#
loop_
_entity.id
_entity.type
_entity.pdbx_description
1 polymer ?
#
loop_
_entity_poly.entity_id
_entity_poly.type
_entity_poly.pdbx_seq_one_letter_code
_entity_poly.pdbx_strand_id
1 'polypeptide(L)'
;MSRRLEEILSNPEMQYLINNANNIENIQKYLPILSELAKKVKKHNTWFIEGLARCRVPYKDIEKYIDLDEILIDNCSIVGNIEIIRQLRNQKQDYQDYYVSSVIDIVCKTSEKTLEQTNKIEEYLTEKKYKYRFLPPDIYVIEFKSPNIKIPNQFGVYRYIDTEIEKQNLRIYFLIAAENNIIIRRNSIIEVVYIENFALFSLLFKFYRYTEKDKKDLEKYEKSREGLEKIIDKGFHEKDLEKIMKIFGKEERDKIMKKIKSYVDSHPDTIYKKLLELNIWFYRAY
;
A
#
# COMPACT_ATOMS: atom_id res chain seq x y z
N MET A 1 4.29 -25.46 21.96
CA MET A 1 4.68 -24.85 20.68
C MET A 1 4.53 -25.89 19.58
N SER A 2 4.08 -25.54 18.36
CA SER A 2 4.34 -26.47 17.26
C SER A 2 5.87 -26.55 17.14
N ARG A 3 6.46 -27.73 17.32
CA ARG A 3 7.91 -27.99 17.28
C ARG A 3 8.60 -27.33 16.08
N ARG A 4 7.85 -27.13 15.00
CA ARG A 4 8.27 -26.51 13.73
C ARG A 4 8.38 -24.99 13.76
N LEU A 5 7.69 -24.32 14.68
CA LEU A 5 7.77 -22.86 14.84
C LEU A 5 8.96 -22.48 15.73
N GLU A 6 9.24 -23.28 16.77
CA GLU A 6 10.49 -23.26 17.55
C GLU A 6 11.70 -23.34 16.63
N GLU A 7 11.70 -24.27 15.67
CA GLU A 7 12.78 -24.47 14.71
C GLU A 7 13.00 -23.25 13.80
N ILE A 8 11.93 -22.58 13.37
CA ILE A 8 12.02 -21.36 12.53
C ILE A 8 12.63 -20.20 13.32
N LEU A 9 12.22 -20.03 14.58
CA LEU A 9 12.64 -18.93 15.43
C LEU A 9 14.00 -19.16 16.10
N SER A 10 14.37 -20.43 16.24
CA SER A 10 15.71 -20.87 16.68
C SER A 10 16.70 -20.95 15.52
N ASN A 11 16.29 -20.65 14.29
CA ASN A 11 17.21 -20.56 13.16
C ASN A 11 18.24 -19.43 13.46
N PRO A 12 19.55 -19.71 13.44
CA PRO A 12 20.59 -18.72 13.72
C PRO A 12 20.51 -17.47 12.84
N GLU A 13 20.11 -17.60 11.58
CA GLU A 13 19.90 -16.46 10.69
C GLU A 13 18.73 -15.60 11.15
N MET A 14 17.64 -16.22 11.61
CA MET A 14 16.49 -15.49 12.17
C MET A 14 16.83 -14.81 13.49
N GLN A 15 17.57 -15.47 14.37
CA GLN A 15 18.03 -14.84 15.61
C GLN A 15 19.00 -13.69 15.32
N TYR A 16 19.91 -13.87 14.36
CA TYR A 16 20.80 -12.80 13.91
C TYR A 16 20.02 -11.61 13.37
N LEU A 17 19.04 -11.86 12.50
CA LEU A 17 18.13 -10.84 11.97
C LEU A 17 17.43 -10.08 13.09
N ILE A 18 16.76 -10.77 14.01
CA ILE A 18 16.03 -10.14 15.13
C ILE A 18 16.97 -9.31 16.01
N ASN A 19 18.16 -9.82 16.30
CA ASN A 19 19.09 -9.20 17.26
C ASN A 19 19.92 -8.06 16.65
N ASN A 20 20.08 -8.01 15.33
CA ASN A 20 20.96 -7.06 14.65
C ASN A 20 20.22 -6.12 13.70
N ALA A 21 18.89 -6.12 13.65
CA ALA A 21 18.18 -5.42 12.58
C ALA A 21 18.40 -3.90 12.52
N ASN A 22 18.73 -3.25 13.65
CA ASN A 22 19.16 -1.84 13.66
C ASN A 22 20.55 -1.58 13.02
N ASN A 23 21.36 -2.62 12.81
CA ASN A 23 22.73 -2.55 12.31
C ASN A 23 22.91 -3.27 10.97
N ILE A 24 21.82 -3.70 10.32
CA ILE A 24 21.88 -4.40 9.04
C ILE A 24 22.06 -3.37 7.92
N GLU A 25 23.28 -3.31 7.38
CA GLU A 25 23.66 -2.36 6.33
C GLU A 25 22.95 -2.62 4.98
N ASN A 26 22.53 -3.86 4.70
CA ASN A 26 21.87 -4.22 3.45
C ASN A 26 20.64 -5.10 3.68
N ILE A 27 19.50 -4.44 3.78
CA ILE A 27 18.21 -5.08 4.00
C ILE A 27 17.79 -6.06 2.91
N GLN A 28 18.13 -5.75 1.66
CA GLN A 28 17.72 -6.53 0.50
C GLN A 28 18.37 -7.92 0.50
N LYS A 29 19.58 -8.05 1.05
CA LYS A 29 20.26 -9.35 1.23
C LYS A 29 19.40 -10.33 2.04
N TYR A 30 18.54 -9.83 2.92
CA TYR A 30 17.73 -10.64 3.82
C TYR A 30 16.27 -10.79 3.36
N LEU A 31 15.87 -10.12 2.27
CA LEU A 31 14.52 -10.24 1.71
C LEU A 31 14.13 -11.68 1.35
N PRO A 32 15.01 -12.55 0.80
CA PRO A 32 14.68 -13.94 0.56
C PRO A 32 14.32 -14.70 1.84
N ILE A 33 15.09 -14.49 2.91
CA ILE A 33 14.89 -15.13 4.23
C ILE A 33 13.57 -14.64 4.85
N LEU A 34 13.34 -13.33 4.83
CA LEU A 34 12.09 -12.73 5.32
C LEU A 34 10.87 -13.21 4.51
N SER A 35 10.99 -13.29 3.19
CA SER A 35 9.92 -13.78 2.31
C SER A 35 9.60 -15.26 2.56
N GLU A 36 10.61 -16.09 2.79
CA GLU A 36 10.44 -17.49 3.17
C GLU A 36 9.76 -17.62 4.53
N LEU A 37 10.12 -16.76 5.49
CA LEU A 37 9.46 -16.67 6.79
C LEU A 37 7.97 -16.36 6.63
N ALA A 38 7.60 -15.34 5.85
CA ALA A 38 6.21 -14.99 5.62
C ALA A 38 5.41 -16.16 5.02
N LYS A 39 6.02 -16.92 4.09
CA LYS A 39 5.42 -18.14 3.52
C LYS A 39 5.24 -19.23 4.57
N LYS A 40 6.23 -19.46 5.44
CA LYS A 40 6.16 -20.44 6.53
C LYS A 40 5.10 -20.05 7.56
N VAL A 41 5.08 -18.80 8.02
CA VAL A 41 4.07 -18.23 8.94
C VAL A 41 2.66 -18.45 8.41
N LYS A 42 2.41 -18.14 7.12
CA LYS A 42 1.12 -18.35 6.46
C LYS A 42 0.68 -19.82 6.47
N LYS A 43 1.60 -20.77 6.27
CA LYS A 43 1.29 -22.23 6.30
C LYS A 43 0.83 -22.70 7.67
N HIS A 44 1.17 -22.00 8.74
CA HIS A 44 0.83 -22.35 10.11
C HIS A 44 -0.38 -21.58 10.66
N ASN A 45 -1.23 -21.04 9.77
CA ASN A 45 -2.40 -20.22 10.14
C ASN A 45 -2.05 -19.10 11.14
N THR A 46 -0.84 -18.55 10.98
CA THR A 46 -0.35 -17.44 11.77
C THR A 46 -0.28 -16.20 10.89
N TRP A 47 -0.43 -15.02 11.49
CA TRP A 47 -0.45 -13.74 10.79
C TRP A 47 0.43 -12.71 11.50
N PHE A 48 0.84 -11.70 10.74
CA PHE A 48 1.45 -10.49 11.27
C PHE A 48 0.34 -9.62 11.90
N ILE A 49 0.58 -9.03 13.05
CA ILE A 49 -0.30 -8.03 13.65
C ILE A 49 0.27 -6.65 13.36
N GLU A 50 -0.59 -5.81 12.77
CA GLU A 50 -0.29 -4.40 12.60
C GLU A 50 -0.70 -3.70 13.90
N GLY A 51 0.23 -3.02 14.57
CA GLY A 51 -0.07 -2.23 15.78
C GLY A 51 -0.87 -0.95 15.50
N LEU A 52 -1.40 -0.79 14.28
CA LEU A 52 -2.23 0.34 13.86
C LEU A 52 -3.69 -0.10 13.73
N ALA A 53 -4.58 0.59 14.42
CA ALA A 53 -6.02 0.40 14.27
C ALA A 53 -6.49 1.01 12.94
N ARG A 54 -6.44 0.22 11.87
CA ARG A 54 -7.00 0.65 10.58
C ARG A 54 -8.52 0.64 10.65
N CYS A 55 -9.14 1.81 10.52
CA CYS A 55 -10.57 1.93 10.35
C CYS A 55 -10.91 2.45 8.94
N ARG A 56 -12.19 2.36 8.59
CA ARG A 56 -12.71 2.96 7.36
C ARG A 56 -13.39 4.27 7.73
N VAL A 57 -12.97 5.34 7.08
CA VAL A 57 -13.50 6.68 7.30
C VAL A 57 -13.98 7.26 5.97
N PRO A 58 -15.07 8.02 5.92
CA PRO A 58 -15.45 8.78 4.73
C PRO A 58 -14.29 9.65 4.24
N TYR A 59 -14.05 9.70 2.93
CA TYR A 59 -12.96 10.48 2.34
C TYR A 59 -13.10 11.98 2.68
N LYS A 60 -14.33 12.50 2.71
CA LYS A 60 -14.60 13.89 3.13
C LYS A 60 -14.06 14.22 4.52
N ASP A 61 -14.05 13.24 5.43
CA ASP A 61 -13.55 13.44 6.78
C ASP A 61 -12.02 13.49 6.79
N ILE A 62 -11.33 12.88 5.82
CA ILE A 62 -9.89 13.10 5.63
C ILE A 62 -9.65 14.46 4.98
N GLU A 63 -10.28 14.72 3.83
CA GLU A 63 -10.10 15.92 3.00
C GLU A 63 -10.38 17.21 3.77
N LYS A 64 -11.37 17.21 4.66
CA LYS A 64 -11.71 18.37 5.49
C LYS A 64 -10.58 18.84 6.40
N TYR A 65 -9.69 17.94 6.82
CA TYR A 65 -8.65 18.23 7.82
C TYR A 65 -7.23 18.09 7.28
N ILE A 66 -7.05 17.22 6.29
CA ILE A 66 -5.77 16.93 5.64
C ILE A 66 -5.90 17.28 4.16
N ASP A 67 -5.26 18.37 3.77
CA ASP A 67 -5.06 18.68 2.35
C ASP A 67 -3.97 17.75 1.79
N LEU A 68 -4.41 16.69 1.12
CA LEU A 68 -3.52 15.67 0.55
C LEU A 68 -2.63 16.20 -0.59
N ASP A 69 -2.99 17.32 -1.22
CA ASP A 69 -2.18 17.94 -2.25
C ASP A 69 -1.10 18.83 -1.65
N GLU A 70 -1.44 19.56 -0.59
CA GLU A 70 -0.51 20.44 0.12
C GLU A 70 0.64 19.65 0.78
N ILE A 71 0.36 18.45 1.28
CA ILE A 71 1.36 17.64 1.96
C ILE A 71 2.23 16.81 1.02
N LEU A 72 1.81 16.55 -0.22
CA LEU A 72 2.50 15.61 -1.12
C LEU A 72 3.62 16.31 -1.91
N ILE A 73 4.85 15.83 -1.80
CA ILE A 73 5.99 16.37 -2.55
C ILE A 73 6.24 15.61 -3.86
N ASP A 74 7.00 16.24 -4.77
CA ASP A 74 7.45 15.59 -6.00
C ASP A 74 8.23 14.30 -5.74
N ASN A 75 8.03 13.30 -6.60
CA ASN A 75 8.58 11.95 -6.47
C ASN A 75 8.10 11.16 -5.23
N CYS A 76 6.99 11.60 -4.62
CA CYS A 76 6.20 10.81 -3.67
C CYS A 76 4.77 10.66 -4.19
N SER A 77 4.09 9.61 -3.77
CA SER A 77 2.72 9.33 -4.21
C SER A 77 1.93 8.55 -3.16
N ILE A 78 0.65 8.89 -3.04
CA ILE A 78 -0.28 8.16 -2.19
C ILE A 78 -0.68 6.86 -2.89
N VAL A 79 -0.96 5.81 -2.11
CA VAL A 79 -1.30 4.48 -2.62
C VAL A 79 -2.72 4.08 -2.23
N GLY A 80 -3.36 3.28 -3.09
CA GLY A 80 -4.63 2.62 -2.80
C GLY A 80 -5.84 3.48 -3.12
N ASN A 81 -6.98 3.15 -2.49
CA ASN A 81 -8.26 3.82 -2.77
C ASN A 81 -8.21 5.34 -2.51
N ILE A 82 -7.40 5.80 -1.56
CA ILE A 82 -7.26 7.25 -1.26
C ILE A 82 -6.76 7.98 -2.49
N GLU A 83 -5.75 7.45 -3.18
CA GLU A 83 -5.20 8.08 -4.39
C GLU A 83 -6.20 8.10 -5.53
N ILE A 84 -6.94 7.00 -5.75
CA ILE A 84 -7.99 6.98 -6.77
C ILE A 84 -9.02 8.08 -6.49
N ILE A 85 -9.55 8.13 -5.26
CA ILE A 85 -10.60 9.10 -4.90
C ILE A 85 -10.06 10.54 -4.94
N ARG A 86 -8.81 10.76 -4.51
CA ARG A 86 -8.12 12.05 -4.61
C ARG A 86 -8.07 12.57 -6.05
N GLN A 87 -7.74 11.71 -7.01
CA GLN A 87 -7.70 12.08 -8.43
C GLN A 87 -9.11 12.31 -9.02
N LEU A 88 -10.13 11.63 -8.49
CA LEU A 88 -11.51 11.75 -8.96
C LEU A 88 -12.29 12.93 -8.35
N ARG A 89 -11.84 13.49 -7.21
CA ARG A 89 -12.60 14.47 -6.41
C ARG A 89 -13.08 15.71 -7.18
N ASN A 90 -12.29 16.17 -8.15
CA ASN A 90 -12.58 17.41 -8.88
C ASN A 90 -13.70 17.27 -9.94
N GLN A 91 -14.29 16.09 -10.10
CA GLN A 91 -15.26 15.76 -11.16
C GLN A 91 -16.75 15.84 -10.74
N LYS A 92 -17.10 16.68 -9.75
CA LYS A 92 -18.48 17.06 -9.35
C LYS A 92 -19.46 15.90 -9.06
N GLN A 93 -19.04 14.88 -8.33
CA GLN A 93 -19.94 13.81 -7.88
C GLN A 93 -19.68 13.44 -6.41
N ASP A 94 -20.56 12.66 -5.77
CA ASP A 94 -20.51 12.27 -4.34
C ASP A 94 -19.30 11.37 -3.96
N TYR A 95 -18.07 11.81 -4.26
CA TYR A 95 -16.82 11.17 -3.85
C TYR A 95 -16.63 11.25 -2.32
N GLN A 96 -17.35 12.17 -1.67
CA GLN A 96 -17.28 12.47 -0.25
C GLN A 96 -17.68 11.31 0.66
N ASP A 97 -18.62 10.47 0.23
CA ASP A 97 -19.11 9.31 1.01
C ASP A 97 -18.34 8.02 0.72
N TYR A 98 -17.26 8.09 -0.06
CA TYR A 98 -16.41 6.94 -0.27
C TYR A 98 -15.58 6.69 0.99
N TYR A 99 -15.83 5.55 1.61
CA TYR A 99 -15.01 5.12 2.72
C TYR A 99 -13.62 4.78 2.21
N VAL A 100 -12.59 5.26 2.89
CA VAL A 100 -11.17 5.00 2.64
C VAL A 100 -10.47 4.52 3.92
N SER A 101 -9.21 4.11 3.80
CA SER A 101 -8.40 3.74 4.97
C SER A 101 -8.12 4.99 5.82
N SER A 102 -8.11 4.86 7.15
CA SER A 102 -7.57 5.91 8.05
C SER A 102 -6.04 5.98 8.01
N VAL A 103 -5.39 5.03 7.33
CA VAL A 103 -3.95 5.05 7.03
C VAL A 103 -3.76 5.60 5.62
N ILE A 104 -2.98 6.67 5.50
CA ILE A 104 -2.49 7.28 4.26
C ILE A 104 -1.10 6.69 3.99
N ASP A 105 -1.05 5.72 3.07
CA ASP A 105 0.19 5.10 2.62
C ASP A 105 0.82 5.99 1.53
N ILE A 106 2.04 6.49 1.77
CA ILE A 106 2.84 7.31 0.87
C ILE A 106 4.12 6.57 0.51
N VAL A 107 4.41 6.46 -0.79
CA VAL A 107 5.63 5.86 -1.32
C VAL A 107 6.43 6.92 -2.05
N CYS A 108 7.71 7.02 -1.72
CA CYS A 108 8.67 7.95 -2.30
C CYS A 108 9.76 7.21 -3.07
N LYS A 109 10.29 7.85 -4.12
CA LYS A 109 11.30 7.26 -4.99
C LYS A 109 12.65 7.00 -4.30
N THR A 110 12.99 7.75 -3.26
CA THR A 110 14.27 7.65 -2.54
C THR A 110 14.10 7.84 -1.04
N SER A 111 15.12 7.44 -0.27
CA SER A 111 15.18 7.67 1.18
C SER A 111 15.25 9.16 1.55
N GLU A 112 15.95 9.97 0.75
CA GLU A 112 16.01 11.43 0.90
C GLU A 112 14.61 12.04 0.74
N LYS A 113 13.87 11.66 -0.32
CA LYS A 113 12.50 12.10 -0.52
C LYS A 113 11.56 11.61 0.57
N THR A 114 11.80 10.42 1.13
CA THR A 114 11.05 9.94 2.29
C THR A 114 11.23 10.85 3.51
N LEU A 115 12.46 11.33 3.76
CA LEU A 115 12.73 12.30 4.84
C LEU A 115 12.06 13.64 4.56
N GLU A 116 12.22 14.20 3.37
CA GLU A 116 11.58 15.47 2.96
C GLU A 116 10.05 15.40 3.09
N GLN A 117 9.43 14.33 2.60
CA GLN A 117 8.00 14.08 2.71
C GLN A 117 7.53 13.99 4.17
N THR A 118 8.36 13.42 5.04
CA THR A 118 8.03 13.34 6.47
C THR A 118 8.07 14.72 7.11
N ASN A 119 9.12 15.49 6.85
CA ASN A 119 9.24 16.85 7.36
C ASN A 119 8.08 17.73 6.88
N LYS A 120 7.68 17.60 5.61
CA LYS A 120 6.53 18.32 5.06
C LYS A 120 5.22 18.01 5.79
N ILE A 121 4.99 16.75 6.16
CA ILE A 121 3.80 16.36 6.94
C ILE A 121 3.91 16.88 8.37
N GLU A 122 5.08 16.79 8.99
CA GLU A 122 5.31 17.32 10.34
C GLU A 122 5.05 18.84 10.42
N GLU A 123 5.58 19.61 9.47
CA GLU A 123 5.35 21.05 9.34
C GLU A 123 3.85 21.34 9.19
N TYR A 124 3.18 20.65 8.27
CA TYR A 124 1.73 20.80 8.06
C TYR A 124 0.94 20.53 9.36
N LEU A 125 1.22 19.42 10.05
CA LEU A 125 0.51 19.08 11.29
C LEU A 125 0.76 20.12 12.40
N THR A 126 1.98 20.66 12.47
CA THR A 126 2.37 21.72 13.40
C THR A 126 1.63 23.02 13.10
N GLU A 127 1.59 23.46 11.84
CA GLU A 127 0.88 24.66 11.41
C GLU A 127 -0.62 24.58 11.68
N LYS A 128 -1.23 23.40 11.47
CA LYS A 128 -2.65 23.15 11.79
C LYS A 128 -2.90 22.95 13.29
N LYS A 129 -1.85 22.91 14.12
CA LYS A 129 -1.91 22.67 15.58
C LYS A 129 -2.57 21.34 15.93
N TYR A 130 -2.37 20.31 15.12
CA TYR A 130 -2.87 18.97 15.40
C TYR A 130 -1.96 18.26 16.39
N LYS A 131 -2.54 17.41 17.23
CA LYS A 131 -1.74 16.50 18.05
C LYS A 131 -1.20 15.40 17.16
N TYR A 132 0.11 15.20 17.21
CA TYR A 132 0.75 14.11 16.50
C TYR A 132 1.93 13.55 17.29
N ARG A 133 2.31 12.31 16.98
CA ARG A 133 3.53 11.69 17.46
C ARG A 133 4.11 10.79 16.40
N PHE A 134 5.43 10.75 16.34
CA PHE A 134 6.13 9.70 15.61
C PHE A 134 5.95 8.40 16.36
N LEU A 135 5.44 7.39 15.67
CA LEU A 135 5.38 6.05 16.20
C LEU A 135 6.71 5.34 15.89
N PRO A 136 7.21 4.51 16.82
CA PRO A 136 8.48 3.82 16.62
C PRO A 136 8.39 2.82 15.46
N PRO A 137 9.49 2.54 14.74
CA PRO A 137 9.46 1.65 13.56
C PRO A 137 8.99 0.22 13.87
N ASP A 138 8.97 -0.18 15.14
CA ASP A 138 8.58 -1.49 15.65
C ASP A 138 7.07 -1.72 15.88
N ILE A 139 6.19 -0.83 15.39
CA ILE A 139 4.71 -0.98 15.52
C ILE A 139 4.18 -2.31 14.94
N TYR A 140 4.90 -2.94 14.01
CA TYR A 140 4.52 -4.26 13.51
C TYR A 140 5.02 -5.32 14.45
N VAL A 141 4.07 -6.08 14.97
CA VAL A 141 4.31 -7.20 15.86
C VAL A 141 3.96 -8.45 15.08
N ILE A 142 4.92 -9.35 14.85
CA ILE A 142 4.53 -10.72 14.54
C ILE A 142 3.82 -11.26 15.79
N GLU A 143 2.56 -11.63 15.72
CA GLU A 143 1.92 -12.32 16.83
C GLU A 143 1.69 -13.76 16.39
N PHE A 144 2.57 -14.64 16.84
CA PHE A 144 2.26 -16.04 16.84
C PHE A 144 1.32 -16.28 18.02
N LYS A 145 0.11 -16.80 17.76
CA LYS A 145 -0.90 -17.14 18.79
C LYS A 145 -0.31 -17.94 19.97
N SER A 146 0.82 -18.63 19.76
CA SER A 146 1.71 -19.08 20.83
C SER A 146 3.06 -19.53 20.23
N PRO A 147 4.21 -19.00 20.69
CA PRO A 147 4.37 -17.97 21.70
C PRO A 147 4.38 -16.57 21.09
N ASN A 148 3.97 -15.56 21.87
CA ASN A 148 3.96 -14.15 21.47
C ASN A 148 5.38 -13.63 21.21
N ILE A 149 5.92 -13.86 20.02
CA ILE A 149 7.24 -13.35 19.63
C ILE A 149 7.09 -12.07 18.86
N LYS A 150 7.35 -10.95 19.55
CA LYS A 150 7.39 -9.62 18.95
C LYS A 150 8.70 -9.48 18.17
N ILE A 151 8.65 -9.52 16.84
CA ILE A 151 9.78 -9.09 16.01
C ILE A 151 9.55 -7.62 15.65
N PRO A 152 10.34 -6.69 16.20
CA PRO A 152 10.24 -5.28 15.81
C PRO A 152 10.58 -5.14 14.32
N ASN A 153 9.77 -4.38 13.58
CA ASN A 153 10.05 -4.05 12.18
C ASN A 153 11.21 -3.06 12.07
N GLN A 154 12.41 -3.57 12.27
CA GLN A 154 13.67 -2.84 12.18
C GLN A 154 14.23 -2.87 10.73
N PHE A 155 13.48 -3.42 9.77
CA PHE A 155 13.94 -3.69 8.41
C PHE A 155 13.51 -2.68 7.34
N GLY A 156 13.10 -1.48 7.73
CA GLY A 156 12.78 -0.47 6.73
C GLY A 156 12.44 0.85 7.37
N VAL A 157 13.04 1.90 6.82
CA VAL A 157 12.90 3.31 7.21
C VAL A 157 11.49 3.77 6.89
N TYR A 158 10.51 3.33 7.68
CA TYR A 158 9.15 3.85 7.64
C TYR A 158 9.03 4.95 8.66
N ARG A 159 8.40 6.05 8.25
CA ARG A 159 7.99 7.07 9.19
C ARG A 159 6.50 6.95 9.38
N TYR A 160 6.14 6.59 10.62
CA TYR A 160 4.75 6.53 11.06
C TYR A 160 4.44 7.77 11.86
N ILE A 161 3.43 8.50 11.41
CA ILE A 161 2.93 9.65 12.13
C ILE A 161 1.49 9.35 12.53
N ASP A 162 1.26 9.24 13.82
CA ASP A 162 -0.06 9.10 14.43
C ASP A 162 -0.58 10.50 14.72
N THR A 163 -1.68 10.88 14.09
CA THR A 163 -2.32 12.18 14.33
C THR A 163 -3.75 12.03 14.79
N GLU A 164 -4.11 12.80 15.80
CA GLU A 164 -5.44 12.88 16.36
C GLU A 164 -6.05 14.25 16.06
N ILE A 165 -7.13 14.25 15.29
CA ILE A 165 -7.93 15.42 15.00
C ILE A 165 -9.04 15.49 16.07
N GLU A 166 -8.71 16.13 17.19
CA GLU A 166 -9.54 16.13 18.41
C GLU A 166 -10.99 16.56 18.17
N LYS A 167 -11.22 17.53 17.27
CA LYS A 167 -12.56 18.05 16.98
C LYS A 167 -13.54 16.99 16.44
N GLN A 168 -13.08 15.81 16.01
CA GLN A 168 -13.93 14.74 15.50
C GLN A 168 -13.61 13.35 16.03
N ASN A 169 -12.71 13.20 17.01
CA ASN A 169 -12.21 11.88 17.43
C ASN A 169 -11.72 11.05 16.22
N LEU A 170 -11.13 11.73 15.24
CA LEU A 170 -10.63 11.13 14.00
C LEU A 170 -9.13 10.92 14.15
N ARG A 171 -8.71 9.66 14.08
CA ARG A 171 -7.30 9.26 14.14
C ARG A 171 -6.83 8.85 12.76
N ILE A 172 -5.83 9.56 12.24
CA ILE A 172 -5.22 9.31 10.93
C ILE A 172 -3.79 8.88 11.15
N TYR A 173 -3.33 7.93 10.33
CA TYR A 173 -1.94 7.50 10.33
C TYR A 173 -1.31 7.79 8.98
N PHE A 174 -0.12 8.37 8.97
CA PHE A 174 0.72 8.43 7.78
C PHE A 174 1.73 7.31 7.84
N LEU A 175 1.83 6.51 6.78
CA LEU A 175 2.89 5.53 6.56
C LEU A 175 3.70 6.01 5.36
N ILE A 176 4.97 6.38 5.57
CA ILE A 176 5.83 6.94 4.53
C ILE A 176 7.00 5.99 4.29
N ALA A 177 7.21 5.59 3.03
CA ALA A 177 8.16 4.55 2.65
C ALA A 177 8.98 4.93 1.41
N ALA A 178 10.26 4.59 1.38
CA ALA A 178 11.06 4.64 0.16
C ALA A 178 10.82 3.39 -0.72
N GLU A 179 11.01 3.54 -2.03
CA GLU A 179 11.22 2.42 -2.96
C GLU A 179 12.32 1.48 -2.44
N ASN A 180 12.14 0.18 -2.68
CA ASN A 180 12.99 -0.92 -2.21
C ASN A 180 13.00 -1.17 -0.70
N ASN A 181 12.27 -0.38 0.11
CA ASN A 181 12.06 -0.72 1.52
C ASN A 181 11.16 -1.96 1.66
N ILE A 182 11.24 -2.66 2.79
CA ILE A 182 10.47 -3.90 3.03
C ILE A 182 9.28 -3.66 3.98
N ILE A 183 8.02 -3.69 3.51
CA ILE A 183 6.83 -3.50 4.36
C ILE A 183 6.33 -4.87 4.80
N ILE A 184 6.12 -5.02 6.11
CA ILE A 184 5.36 -6.12 6.67
C ILE A 184 3.87 -5.74 6.64
N ARG A 185 3.03 -6.56 6.03
CA ARG A 185 1.57 -6.47 6.10
C ARG A 185 1.02 -7.75 6.71
N ARG A 186 -0.23 -7.73 7.19
CA ARG A 186 -0.91 -8.84 7.90
C ARG A 186 -0.57 -10.27 7.43
N ASN A 187 -0.36 -10.52 6.14
CA ASN A 187 -0.04 -11.86 5.60
C ASN A 187 1.13 -11.88 4.60
N SER A 188 1.99 -10.85 4.56
CA SER A 188 3.00 -10.73 3.52
C SER A 188 4.13 -9.78 3.91
N ILE A 189 5.34 -10.10 3.48
CA ILE A 189 6.47 -9.17 3.45
C ILE A 189 6.64 -8.76 1.99
N ILE A 190 6.57 -7.45 1.72
CA ILE A 190 6.51 -6.91 0.36
C ILE A 190 7.60 -5.85 0.22
N GLU A 191 8.37 -5.92 -0.87
CA GLU A 191 9.22 -4.81 -1.28
C GLU A 191 8.35 -3.66 -1.81
N VAL A 192 8.61 -2.47 -1.29
CA VAL A 192 7.95 -1.24 -1.71
C VAL A 192 8.45 -0.89 -3.09
N VAL A 193 7.51 -0.63 -3.98
CA VAL A 193 7.80 -0.25 -5.34
C VAL A 193 7.19 1.11 -5.58
N TYR A 194 7.97 2.05 -6.10
CA TYR A 194 7.47 3.35 -6.52
C TYR A 194 6.94 3.26 -7.96
N ILE A 195 5.71 3.73 -8.16
CA ILE A 195 5.00 3.73 -9.44
C ILE A 195 4.48 5.15 -9.69
N GLU A 196 4.67 5.72 -10.87
CA GLU A 196 4.26 7.11 -11.13
C GLU A 196 2.74 7.27 -11.31
N ASN A 197 2.05 6.21 -11.75
CA ASN A 197 0.59 6.16 -11.83
C ASN A 197 -0.03 5.20 -10.80
N PHE A 198 0.09 5.54 -9.51
CA PHE A 198 -0.48 4.73 -8.43
C PHE A 198 -2.00 4.61 -8.47
N ALA A 199 -2.72 5.57 -9.04
CA ALA A 199 -4.16 5.48 -9.24
C ALA A 199 -4.50 4.30 -10.17
N LEU A 200 -3.82 4.20 -11.31
CA LEU A 200 -4.00 3.10 -12.24
C LEU A 200 -3.50 1.76 -11.67
N PHE A 201 -2.38 1.76 -10.93
CA PHE A 201 -1.90 0.56 -10.23
C PHE A 201 -2.92 0.06 -9.20
N SER A 202 -3.54 0.98 -8.46
CA SER A 202 -4.56 0.66 -7.47
C SER A 202 -5.84 0.09 -8.12
N LEU A 203 -6.21 0.55 -9.32
CA LEU A 203 -7.27 -0.06 -10.12
C LEU A 203 -6.91 -1.49 -10.53
N LEU A 204 -5.71 -1.74 -11.05
CA LEU A 204 -5.26 -3.09 -11.39
C LEU A 204 -5.24 -4.02 -10.17
N PHE A 205 -4.81 -3.52 -9.01
CA PHE A 205 -4.80 -4.29 -7.77
C PHE A 205 -6.22 -4.67 -7.29
N LYS A 206 -7.25 -3.87 -7.63
CA LYS A 206 -8.66 -4.24 -7.41
C LYS A 206 -9.09 -5.40 -8.29
N PHE A 207 -8.74 -5.40 -9.58
CA PHE A 207 -8.97 -6.55 -10.45
C PHE A 207 -8.16 -7.78 -10.02
N TYR A 208 -6.95 -7.61 -9.48
CA TYR A 208 -6.18 -8.73 -8.95
C TYR A 208 -6.92 -9.44 -7.80
N ARG A 209 -7.44 -8.69 -6.82
CA ARG A 209 -8.19 -9.23 -5.68
C ARG A 209 -9.61 -9.65 -6.07
N TYR A 210 -10.38 -8.71 -6.64
CA TYR A 210 -11.73 -8.87 -7.18
C TYR A 210 -12.72 -9.50 -6.21
N THR A 211 -12.71 -9.00 -4.98
CA THR A 211 -13.72 -9.32 -3.98
C THR A 211 -15.04 -8.62 -4.31
N GLU A 212 -16.16 -9.03 -3.71
CA GLU A 212 -17.45 -8.31 -3.85
C GLU A 212 -17.34 -6.82 -3.51
N LYS A 213 -16.49 -6.48 -2.54
CA LYS A 213 -16.20 -5.09 -2.20
C LYS A 213 -15.45 -4.38 -3.33
N ASP A 214 -14.47 -5.02 -3.96
CA ASP A 214 -13.72 -4.42 -5.06
C ASP A 214 -14.60 -4.17 -6.27
N LYS A 215 -15.55 -5.07 -6.58
CA LYS A 215 -16.54 -4.87 -7.66
C LYS A 215 -17.40 -3.64 -7.41
N LYS A 216 -17.96 -3.50 -6.20
CA LYS A 216 -18.74 -2.32 -5.80
C LYS A 216 -17.92 -1.03 -5.86
N ASP A 217 -16.64 -1.06 -5.48
CA ASP A 217 -15.76 0.11 -5.61
C ASP A 217 -15.56 0.48 -7.10
N LEU A 218 -15.34 -0.49 -7.99
CA LEU A 218 -15.17 -0.26 -9.43
C LEU A 218 -16.44 0.35 -10.06
N GLU A 219 -17.61 -0.22 -9.79
CA GLU A 219 -18.91 0.31 -10.25
C GLU A 219 -19.13 1.76 -9.79
N LYS A 220 -18.71 2.06 -8.55
CA LYS A 220 -18.82 3.42 -8.01
C LYS A 220 -17.88 4.39 -8.73
N TYR A 221 -16.60 4.03 -8.89
CA TYR A 221 -15.62 4.87 -9.57
C TYR A 221 -16.01 5.20 -11.02
N GLU A 222 -16.65 4.25 -11.70
CA GLU A 222 -17.10 4.41 -13.07
C GLU A 222 -18.14 5.54 -13.25
N LYS A 223 -18.85 5.93 -12.18
CA LYS A 223 -19.71 7.11 -12.21
C LYS A 223 -18.93 8.38 -12.54
N SER A 224 -17.67 8.46 -12.13
CA SER A 224 -16.73 9.54 -12.45
C SER A 224 -15.94 9.23 -13.74
N ARG A 225 -16.67 8.89 -14.81
CA ARG A 225 -16.12 8.35 -16.08
C ARG A 225 -14.95 9.16 -16.63
N GLU A 226 -15.10 10.48 -16.78
CA GLU A 226 -14.03 11.34 -17.34
C GLU A 226 -12.76 11.36 -16.46
N GLY A 227 -12.90 11.35 -15.14
CA GLY A 227 -11.76 11.30 -14.22
C GLY A 227 -11.05 9.96 -14.30
N LEU A 228 -11.83 8.87 -14.37
CA LEU A 228 -11.31 7.53 -14.50
C LEU A 228 -10.62 7.32 -15.86
N GLU A 229 -11.16 7.94 -16.91
CA GLU A 229 -10.55 7.99 -18.24
C GLU A 229 -9.16 8.58 -18.19
N LYS A 230 -9.00 9.75 -17.53
CA LYS A 230 -7.69 10.41 -17.37
C LYS A 230 -6.68 9.53 -16.63
N ILE A 231 -7.12 8.80 -15.59
CA ILE A 231 -6.26 7.87 -14.86
C ILE A 231 -5.77 6.74 -15.78
N ILE A 232 -6.67 6.18 -16.59
CA ILE A 232 -6.37 5.07 -17.52
C ILE A 232 -5.51 5.53 -18.69
N ASP A 233 -5.89 6.65 -19.33
CA ASP A 233 -5.25 7.19 -20.52
C ASP A 233 -3.84 7.73 -20.24
N LYS A 234 -3.55 8.16 -18.99
CA LYS A 234 -2.17 8.45 -18.56
C LYS A 234 -1.25 7.23 -18.74
N GLY A 235 -1.80 6.02 -18.67
CA GLY A 235 -1.05 4.78 -18.81
C GLY A 235 0.04 4.62 -17.77
N PHE A 236 1.02 3.76 -18.06
CA PHE A 236 2.23 3.64 -17.24
C PHE A 236 3.44 4.01 -18.05
N HIS A 237 4.42 4.59 -17.35
CA HIS A 237 5.75 4.77 -17.90
C HIS A 237 6.44 3.41 -18.08
N GLU A 238 7.35 3.30 -19.04
CA GLU A 238 8.07 2.05 -19.36
C GLU A 238 8.74 1.43 -18.12
N LYS A 239 9.34 2.27 -17.26
CA LYS A 239 9.95 1.84 -16.00
C LYS A 239 8.96 1.25 -15.00
N ASP A 240 7.71 1.74 -15.00
CA ASP A 240 6.67 1.19 -14.13
C ASP A 240 6.19 -0.17 -14.65
N LEU A 241 6.18 -0.38 -15.97
CA LEU A 241 5.83 -1.68 -16.56
C LEU A 241 6.81 -2.76 -16.11
N GLU A 242 8.12 -2.48 -16.11
CA GLU A 242 9.14 -3.42 -15.60
C GLU A 242 8.90 -3.79 -14.13
N LYS A 243 8.60 -2.79 -13.31
CA LYS A 243 8.31 -2.99 -11.89
C LYS A 243 7.06 -3.83 -11.68
N ILE A 244 6.02 -3.58 -12.44
CA ILE A 244 4.76 -4.32 -12.34
C ILE A 244 4.91 -5.76 -12.87
N MET A 245 5.75 -5.97 -13.89
CA MET A 245 6.15 -7.31 -14.32
C MET A 245 6.86 -8.10 -13.22
N LYS A 246 7.58 -7.42 -12.31
CA LYS A 246 8.17 -8.03 -11.11
C LYS A 246 7.15 -8.27 -10.00
N ILE A 247 6.22 -7.33 -9.78
CA ILE A 247 5.19 -7.43 -8.73
C ILE A 247 4.20 -8.57 -9.01
N PHE A 248 3.67 -8.62 -10.24
CA PHE A 248 2.73 -9.66 -10.63
C PHE A 248 3.44 -10.65 -11.53
N GLY A 249 3.45 -11.93 -11.17
CA GLY A 249 3.90 -12.99 -12.06
C GLY A 249 2.93 -13.19 -13.24
N LYS A 250 3.30 -14.07 -14.17
CA LYS A 250 2.47 -14.37 -15.35
C LYS A 250 1.06 -14.82 -14.95
N GLU A 251 0.94 -15.69 -13.95
CA GLU A 251 -0.35 -16.21 -13.50
C GLU A 251 -1.25 -15.12 -12.88
N GLU A 252 -0.69 -14.25 -12.03
CA GLU A 252 -1.44 -13.14 -11.44
C GLU A 252 -1.93 -12.16 -12.51
N ARG A 253 -1.09 -11.94 -13.52
CA ARG A 253 -1.37 -11.09 -14.67
C ARG A 253 -2.47 -11.65 -15.56
N ASP A 254 -2.40 -12.93 -15.90
CA ASP A 254 -3.45 -13.64 -16.63
C ASP A 254 -4.78 -13.60 -15.85
N LYS A 255 -4.71 -13.73 -14.52
CA LYS A 255 -5.87 -13.62 -13.63
C LYS A 255 -6.48 -12.22 -13.64
N ILE A 256 -5.67 -11.16 -13.61
CA ILE A 256 -6.14 -9.77 -13.73
C ILE A 256 -6.88 -9.60 -15.07
N MET A 257 -6.28 -10.03 -16.18
CA MET A 257 -6.87 -9.90 -17.51
C MET A 257 -8.19 -10.65 -17.65
N LYS A 258 -8.26 -11.90 -17.17
CA LYS A 258 -9.52 -12.67 -17.15
C LYS A 258 -10.63 -11.96 -16.39
N LYS A 259 -10.29 -11.30 -15.28
CA LYS A 259 -11.26 -10.58 -14.45
C LYS A 259 -11.69 -9.25 -15.07
N ILE A 260 -10.78 -8.51 -15.71
CA ILE A 260 -11.14 -7.32 -16.49
C ILE A 260 -12.08 -7.73 -17.63
N LYS A 261 -11.73 -8.77 -18.40
CA LYS A 261 -12.58 -9.27 -19.49
C LYS A 261 -13.97 -9.67 -18.99
N SER A 262 -14.05 -10.45 -17.90
CA SER A 262 -15.33 -10.83 -17.30
C SER A 262 -16.15 -9.63 -16.82
N TYR A 263 -15.51 -8.57 -16.33
CA TYR A 263 -16.20 -7.32 -15.96
C TYR A 263 -16.76 -6.61 -17.21
N VAL A 264 -15.95 -6.50 -18.27
CA VAL A 264 -16.37 -5.91 -19.55
C VAL A 264 -17.51 -6.69 -20.20
N ASP A 265 -17.45 -8.03 -20.18
CA ASP A 265 -18.49 -8.87 -20.75
C ASP A 265 -19.85 -8.68 -20.02
N SER A 266 -19.82 -8.37 -18.72
CA SER A 266 -21.02 -8.08 -17.93
C SER A 266 -21.45 -6.60 -17.97
N HIS A 267 -20.55 -5.69 -18.37
CA HIS A 267 -20.77 -4.25 -18.46
C HIS A 267 -20.20 -3.71 -19.78
N PRO A 268 -20.82 -3.96 -20.94
CA PRO A 268 -20.21 -3.68 -22.26
C PRO A 268 -19.81 -2.21 -22.49
N ASP A 269 -20.53 -1.29 -21.86
CA ASP A 269 -20.28 0.16 -21.97
C ASP A 269 -19.22 0.68 -20.98
N THR A 270 -18.59 -0.23 -20.23
CA THR A 270 -17.63 0.12 -19.19
C THR A 270 -16.39 0.81 -19.76
N ILE A 271 -15.88 1.81 -19.04
CA ILE A 271 -14.61 2.44 -19.37
C ILE A 271 -13.41 1.52 -19.13
N TYR A 272 -13.55 0.52 -18.25
CA TYR A 272 -12.48 -0.43 -17.95
C TYR A 272 -12.08 -1.30 -19.16
N LYS A 273 -12.86 -1.30 -20.26
CA LYS A 273 -12.45 -1.94 -21.51
C LYS A 273 -11.13 -1.37 -22.05
N LYS A 274 -10.85 -0.08 -21.81
CA LYS A 274 -9.57 0.56 -22.15
C LYS A 274 -8.38 -0.09 -21.44
N LEU A 275 -8.58 -0.71 -20.27
CA LEU A 275 -7.51 -1.46 -19.59
C LEU A 275 -7.05 -2.67 -20.40
N LEU A 276 -7.91 -3.25 -21.24
CA LEU A 276 -7.54 -4.34 -22.16
C LEU A 276 -6.65 -3.83 -23.30
N GLU A 277 -6.81 -2.56 -23.68
CA GLU A 277 -6.07 -1.88 -24.74
C GLU A 277 -4.70 -1.38 -24.29
N LEU A 278 -4.44 -1.34 -22.97
CA LEU A 278 -3.10 -1.14 -22.41
C LEU A 278 -2.12 -2.30 -22.74
N ASN A 279 -2.31 -2.99 -23.87
CA ASN A 279 -1.63 -4.13 -24.49
C ASN A 279 -0.09 -4.23 -24.33
N ILE A 280 0.58 -3.18 -23.84
CA ILE A 280 2.00 -3.18 -23.48
C ILE A 280 2.29 -4.01 -22.22
N TRP A 281 1.29 -4.41 -21.41
CA TRP A 281 1.52 -5.24 -20.21
C TRP A 281 2.00 -6.67 -20.45
N PHE A 282 1.77 -7.26 -21.64
CA PHE A 282 1.79 -8.72 -21.75
C PHE A 282 2.55 -9.36 -22.92
N TYR A 283 2.88 -8.64 -23.99
CA TYR A 283 3.41 -9.27 -25.21
C TYR A 283 4.71 -8.66 -25.78
N ARG A 284 5.70 -8.40 -24.92
CA ARG A 284 7.11 -8.29 -25.35
C ARG A 284 8.05 -9.17 -24.53
N ALA A 285 7.66 -10.44 -24.37
CA ALA A 285 8.57 -11.50 -23.96
C ALA A 285 8.49 -12.65 -24.98
N TYR A 286 9.00 -12.37 -26.18
CA TYR A 286 9.65 -13.33 -27.06
C TYR A 286 10.83 -12.62 -27.71
#